data_AF-E9SDQ1-F1
#
_entry.id   AF-E9SDQ1-F1
#
_cell.length_a   1.000
_cell.length_b   1.000
_cell.length_c   1.000
_cell.angle_alpha   90.00
_cell.angle_beta   90.00
_cell.angle_gamma   90.00
#
_symmetry.space_group_name_H-M   'P 1'
#
loop_
_entity.id
_entity.type
_entity.pdbx_description
1 polymer ?
#
loop_
_entity_poly.entity_id
_entity_poly.type
_entity_poly.pdbx_seq_one_letter_code
_entity_poly.pdbx_strand_id
1 'polypeptide(L)'
;MKQDKTIKELYEKYKKPDMTRAERQELMETIYRERYKQDPRKPITQKGQALLNLVFGAVMTVESVLELTCARLLGSNGLGILSMVSMAVILLMIFFEHKRKKEPADEMTKTFMLKAASLAAVCELTVMFVMMLAVIIVNNARGINNIVVNCDQLFDTASLLLGVYMTVRYGAYLWLDRAPACEEE
;
A
#
# COMPACT_ATOMS: atom_id res chain seq x y z
N MET A 1 3.41 -13.31 33.19
CA MET A 1 4.37 -14.42 32.97
C MET A 1 3.81 -15.67 32.29
N LYS A 2 2.52 -16.06 32.42
CA LYS A 2 1.98 -17.25 31.71
C LYS A 2 1.75 -17.04 30.19
N GLN A 3 1.41 -15.82 29.77
CA GLN A 3 0.99 -15.52 28.38
C GLN A 3 2.14 -15.40 27.36
N ASP A 4 3.33 -14.98 27.80
CA ASP A 4 4.54 -14.93 26.97
C ASP A 4 5.07 -16.33 26.62
N LYS A 5 4.83 -17.31 27.51
CA LYS A 5 5.20 -18.72 27.28
C LYS A 5 4.37 -19.33 26.15
N THR A 6 3.09 -18.98 26.06
CA THR A 6 2.18 -19.47 25.01
C THR A 6 2.62 -19.05 23.61
N ILE A 7 3.10 -17.81 23.42
CA ILE A 7 3.61 -17.36 22.11
C ILE A 7 4.92 -18.07 21.76
N LYS A 8 5.83 -18.23 22.73
CA LYS A 8 7.10 -18.95 22.50
C LYS A 8 6.87 -20.41 22.11
N GLU A 9 5.96 -21.10 22.80
CA GLU A 9 5.55 -22.47 22.48
C GLU A 9 4.94 -22.59 21.08
N LEU A 10 4.11 -21.62 20.68
CA LEU A 10 3.56 -21.56 19.32
C LEU A 10 4.66 -21.34 18.27
N TYR A 11 5.66 -20.51 18.54
CA TYR A 11 6.81 -20.33 17.63
C TYR A 11 7.70 -21.58 17.54
N GLU A 12 7.85 -22.32 18.62
CA GLU A 12 8.58 -23.59 18.60
C GLU A 12 7.83 -24.65 17.80
N LYS A 13 6.50 -24.71 17.93
CA LYS A 13 5.65 -25.52 17.03
C LYS A 13 5.79 -25.07 15.58
N TYR A 14 5.83 -23.76 15.31
CA TYR A 14 5.97 -23.20 13.96
C TYR A 14 7.25 -23.65 13.24
N LYS A 15 8.34 -23.85 13.98
CA LYS A 15 9.65 -24.21 13.43
C LYS A 15 9.79 -25.69 13.06
N LYS A 16 8.80 -26.53 13.39
CA LYS A 16 8.86 -27.96 13.07
C LYS A 16 8.83 -28.19 11.56
N PRO A 17 9.78 -28.98 11.01
CA PRO A 17 9.87 -29.20 9.57
C PRO A 17 8.66 -29.99 9.03
N ASP A 18 8.02 -30.80 9.88
CA ASP A 18 7.02 -31.81 9.49
C ASP A 18 5.61 -31.26 9.23
N MET A 19 5.39 -29.95 9.40
CA MET A 19 4.07 -29.36 9.17
C MET A 19 3.80 -29.05 7.70
N THR A 20 2.56 -29.27 7.31
CA THR A 20 2.03 -28.85 6.01
C THR A 20 1.94 -27.33 5.89
N ARG A 21 1.79 -26.82 4.66
CA ARG A 21 1.66 -25.38 4.40
C ARG A 21 0.42 -24.76 5.05
N ALA A 22 -0.70 -25.48 5.07
CA ALA A 22 -1.95 -25.03 5.67
C ALA A 22 -1.83 -24.92 7.20
N GLU A 23 -1.29 -25.95 7.85
CA GLU A 23 -1.05 -25.94 9.30
C GLU A 23 -0.11 -24.79 9.71
N ARG A 24 0.93 -24.51 8.91
CA ARG A 24 1.82 -23.36 9.16
C ARG A 24 1.09 -22.01 9.08
N GLN A 25 0.13 -21.87 8.16
CA GLN A 25 -0.66 -20.65 8.02
C GLN A 25 -1.58 -20.46 9.22
N GLU A 26 -2.34 -21.49 9.60
CA GLU A 26 -3.22 -21.45 10.79
C GLU A 26 -2.45 -21.15 12.08
N LEU A 27 -1.28 -21.77 12.24
CA LEU A 27 -0.44 -21.55 13.42
C LEU A 27 0.10 -20.11 13.46
N MET A 28 0.48 -19.54 12.31
CA MET A 28 0.86 -18.14 12.21
C MET A 28 -0.30 -17.20 12.55
N GLU A 29 -1.50 -17.47 12.05
CA GLU A 29 -2.69 -16.67 12.39
C GLU A 29 -2.98 -16.70 13.89
N THR A 30 -2.80 -17.87 14.51
CA THR A 30 -2.95 -18.03 15.97
C THR A 30 -1.91 -17.18 16.72
N ILE A 31 -0.65 -17.20 16.27
CA ILE A 31 0.42 -16.35 16.83
C ILE A 31 0.07 -14.87 16.70
N TYR A 32 -0.43 -14.43 15.54
CA TYR A 32 -0.81 -13.03 15.32
C TYR A 32 -1.96 -12.60 16.22
N ARG A 33 -3.00 -13.43 16.37
CA ARG A 33 -4.13 -13.16 17.27
C ARG A 33 -3.70 -13.08 18.73
N GLU A 34 -2.85 -13.99 19.18
CA GLU A 34 -2.34 -13.97 20.56
C GLU A 34 -1.45 -12.75 20.82
N ARG A 35 -0.59 -12.35 19.87
CA ARG A 35 0.17 -11.09 19.95
C ARG A 35 -0.75 -9.87 20.04
N TYR A 36 -1.81 -9.83 19.22
CA TYR A 36 -2.77 -8.74 19.23
C TYR A 36 -3.51 -8.57 20.57
N LYS A 37 -3.86 -9.68 21.23
CA LYS A 37 -4.47 -9.67 22.56
C LYS A 37 -3.52 -9.12 23.63
N GLN A 38 -2.23 -9.45 23.51
CA GLN A 38 -1.21 -9.06 24.49
C GLN A 38 -0.68 -7.62 24.30
N ASP A 39 -0.87 -7.04 23.13
CA ASP A 39 -0.42 -5.67 22.85
C ASP A 39 -1.30 -4.63 23.59
N PRO A 40 -0.71 -3.76 24.44
CA PRO A 40 -1.45 -2.77 25.21
C PRO A 40 -1.86 -1.52 24.41
N ARG A 41 -1.39 -1.37 23.16
CA ARG A 41 -1.71 -0.21 22.32
C ARG A 41 -3.19 -0.18 21.97
N LYS A 42 -3.71 1.03 21.68
CA LYS A 42 -5.09 1.19 21.18
C LYS A 42 -5.24 0.49 19.83
N PRO A 43 -6.33 -0.29 19.62
CA PRO A 43 -6.53 -0.98 18.35
C PRO A 43 -6.93 -0.01 17.23
N ILE A 44 -6.60 -0.40 16.01
CA ILE A 44 -7.15 0.19 14.78
C ILE A 44 -7.85 -0.89 13.98
N THR A 45 -9.09 -0.60 13.57
CA THR A 45 -9.91 -1.53 12.78
C THR A 45 -9.33 -1.73 11.38
N GLN A 46 -9.68 -2.83 10.70
CA GLN A 46 -9.28 -3.05 9.30
C GLN A 46 -9.69 -1.89 8.38
N LYS A 47 -10.92 -1.40 8.50
CA LYS A 47 -11.42 -0.21 7.79
C LYS A 47 -10.56 1.03 8.07
N GLY A 48 -10.17 1.24 9.33
CA GLY A 48 -9.30 2.35 9.72
C GLY A 48 -7.89 2.25 9.14
N GLN A 49 -7.33 1.03 9.10
CA GLN A 49 -6.02 0.77 8.47
C GLN A 49 -6.08 0.99 6.96
N ALA A 50 -7.13 0.50 6.30
CA ALA A 50 -7.34 0.70 4.88
C ALA A 50 -7.51 2.18 4.53
N LEU A 51 -8.25 2.94 5.35
CA LEU A 51 -8.39 4.38 5.15
C LEU A 51 -7.05 5.12 5.29
N LEU A 52 -6.23 4.79 6.29
CA LEU A 52 -4.90 5.38 6.45
C LEU A 52 -4.01 5.07 5.24
N ASN A 53 -3.99 3.83 4.77
CA ASN A 53 -3.19 3.43 3.62
C ASN A 53 -3.72 4.01 2.30
N LEU A 54 -5.03 4.23 2.18
CA LEU A 54 -5.64 4.97 1.08
C LEU A 54 -5.14 6.41 1.07
N VAL A 55 -5.16 7.11 2.21
CA VAL A 55 -4.66 8.49 2.29
C VAL A 55 -3.16 8.54 2.00
N PHE A 56 -2.39 7.58 2.50
CA PHE A 56 -0.97 7.44 2.20
C PHE A 56 -0.71 7.32 0.69
N GLY A 57 -1.40 6.39 0.02
CA GLY A 57 -1.31 6.22 -1.43
C GLY A 57 -1.73 7.47 -2.19
N ALA A 58 -2.78 8.16 -1.74
CA ALA A 58 -3.28 9.37 -2.37
C ALA A 58 -2.27 10.52 -2.27
N VAL A 59 -1.63 10.70 -1.11
CA VAL A 59 -0.58 11.71 -0.93
C VAL A 59 0.59 11.44 -1.87
N MET A 60 1.08 10.20 -1.93
CA MET A 60 2.17 9.83 -2.86
C MET A 60 1.80 10.06 -4.33
N THR A 61 0.58 9.70 -4.72
CA THR A 61 0.07 9.90 -6.09
C THR A 61 0.03 11.39 -6.43
N VAL A 62 -0.55 12.20 -5.55
CA VAL A 62 -0.71 13.65 -5.77
C VAL A 62 0.64 14.35 -5.83
N GLU A 63 1.54 14.03 -4.91
CA GLU A 63 2.91 14.54 -4.92
C GLU A 63 3.62 14.23 -6.24
N SER A 64 3.65 12.95 -6.63
CA SER A 64 4.33 12.53 -7.86
C SER A 64 3.74 13.20 -9.10
N VAL A 65 2.42 13.36 -9.16
CA VAL A 65 1.76 14.09 -10.27
C VAL A 65 2.13 15.58 -10.26
N LEU A 66 2.18 16.22 -9.09
CA LEU A 66 2.57 17.63 -8.98
C LEU A 66 4.03 17.84 -9.36
N GLU A 67 4.93 16.95 -8.97
CA GLU A 67 6.34 17.00 -9.38
C GLU A 67 6.47 16.84 -10.90
N LEU A 68 5.79 15.86 -11.49
CA LEU A 68 5.83 15.62 -12.94
C LEU A 68 5.21 16.75 -13.78
N THR A 69 4.13 17.38 -13.30
CA THR A 69 3.35 18.36 -14.09
C THR A 69 3.67 19.82 -13.76
N CYS A 70 3.94 20.14 -12.50
CA CYS A 70 4.11 21.50 -12.01
C CYS A 70 5.57 21.89 -11.77
N ALA A 71 6.56 21.06 -12.12
CA ALA A 71 7.98 21.39 -11.97
C ALA A 71 8.37 22.74 -12.58
N ARG A 72 7.77 23.10 -13.71
CA ARG A 72 8.03 24.39 -14.39
C ARG A 72 7.37 25.60 -13.70
N LEU A 73 6.30 25.38 -12.94
CA LEU A 73 5.52 26.43 -12.26
C LEU A 73 6.04 26.69 -10.84
N LEU A 74 6.43 25.63 -10.12
CA LEU A 74 6.85 25.72 -8.72
C LEU A 74 8.33 26.09 -8.56
N GLY A 75 9.15 25.81 -9.58
CA GLY A 75 10.60 25.93 -9.47
C GLY A 75 11.21 24.96 -8.44
N SER A 76 12.54 24.95 -8.32
CA SER A 76 13.24 24.02 -7.41
C SER A 76 12.85 24.21 -5.94
N ASN A 77 12.66 25.46 -5.51
CA ASN A 77 12.31 25.77 -4.13
C ASN A 77 10.88 25.34 -3.78
N GLY A 78 9.93 25.53 -4.70
CA GLY A 78 8.54 25.11 -4.49
C GLY A 78 8.40 23.58 -4.44
N LEU A 79 9.12 22.86 -5.31
CA LEU A 79 9.20 21.41 -5.27
C LEU A 79 9.82 20.93 -3.95
N GLY A 80 10.93 21.52 -3.51
CA GLY A 80 11.57 21.13 -2.24
C GLY A 80 10.68 21.34 -1.02
N ILE A 81 9.86 22.40 -0.99
CA ILE A 81 8.86 22.60 0.06
C ILE A 81 7.76 21.53 0.00
N LEU A 82 7.27 21.22 -1.20
CA LEU A 82 6.25 20.19 -1.40
C LEU A 82 6.75 18.83 -0.89
N SER A 83 7.95 18.41 -1.28
CA SER A 83 8.55 17.13 -0.87
C SER A 83 8.85 17.09 0.65
N MET A 84 9.15 18.23 1.28
CA MET A 84 9.29 18.30 2.74
C MET A 84 7.94 18.13 3.45
N VAL A 85 6.87 18.74 2.94
CA VAL A 85 5.52 18.64 3.51
C VAL A 85 4.97 17.23 3.37
N SER A 86 5.10 16.62 2.19
CA SER A 86 4.69 15.22 1.95
C SER A 86 5.44 14.25 2.87
N MET A 87 6.76 14.39 3.00
CA MET A 87 7.58 13.58 3.91
C MET A 87 7.12 13.74 5.36
N ALA A 88 6.82 14.96 5.80
CA ALA A 88 6.28 15.19 7.15
C ALA A 88 4.92 14.49 7.36
N VAL A 89 4.03 14.54 6.36
CA VAL A 89 2.73 13.85 6.41
C VAL A 89 2.92 12.32 6.46
N ILE A 90 3.81 11.78 5.63
CA ILE A 90 4.17 10.35 5.60
C ILE A 90 4.71 9.90 6.96
N LEU A 91 5.66 10.65 7.54
CA LEU A 91 6.23 10.34 8.86
C LEU A 91 5.17 10.38 9.96
N LEU A 92 4.26 11.36 9.92
CA LEU A 92 3.14 11.43 10.85
C LEU A 92 2.22 10.21 10.73
N MET A 93 1.90 9.77 9.51
CA MET A 93 1.09 8.57 9.29
C MET A 93 1.76 7.31 9.82
N ILE A 94 3.05 7.11 9.53
CA ILE A 94 3.84 5.98 10.06
C ILE A 94 3.85 6.01 11.59
N PHE A 95 4.01 7.18 12.19
CA PHE A 95 3.97 7.34 13.64
C PHE A 95 2.61 6.98 14.24
N PHE A 96 1.51 7.42 13.62
CA PHE A 96 0.16 7.06 14.04
C PHE A 96 -0.09 5.56 13.93
N GLU A 97 0.38 4.95 12.85
CA GLU A 97 0.26 3.51 12.61
C GLU A 97 1.07 2.72 13.65
N HIS A 98 2.30 3.15 13.97
CA HIS A 98 3.15 2.49 14.95
C HIS A 98 2.62 2.63 16.39
N LYS A 99 1.86 3.69 16.69
CA LYS A 99 1.20 3.86 18.00
C LYS A 99 -0.03 3.00 18.20
N ARG A 100 -0.57 2.38 17.15
CA ARG A 100 -1.78 1.55 17.22
C ARG A 100 -1.45 0.09 16.95
N LYS A 101 -2.19 -0.81 17.59
CA LYS A 101 -2.11 -2.23 17.25
C LYS A 101 -3.09 -2.53 16.12
N LYS A 102 -2.61 -3.21 15.09
CA LYS A 102 -3.39 -3.58 13.91
C LYS A 102 -4.26 -4.79 14.23
N GLU A 103 -5.56 -4.65 14.02
CA GLU A 103 -6.47 -5.79 14.01
C GLU A 103 -5.95 -6.85 13.01
N PRO A 104 -6.02 -8.16 13.33
CA PRO A 104 -5.72 -9.22 12.37
C PRO A 104 -6.83 -9.31 11.31
N ALA A 105 -6.48 -9.63 10.07
CA ALA A 105 -7.45 -9.75 8.98
C ALA A 105 -8.28 -11.04 9.13
N ASP A 106 -9.60 -10.93 8.99
CA ASP A 106 -10.50 -12.07 8.84
C ASP A 106 -10.48 -12.60 7.41
N GLU A 107 -11.12 -13.75 7.17
CA GLU A 107 -11.13 -14.41 5.86
C GLU A 107 -11.78 -13.53 4.79
N MET A 108 -12.89 -12.86 5.12
CA MET A 108 -13.56 -11.90 4.25
C MET A 108 -12.62 -10.75 3.85
N THR A 109 -11.93 -10.13 4.81
CA THR A 109 -10.97 -9.06 4.51
C THR A 109 -9.85 -9.55 3.62
N LYS A 110 -9.32 -10.76 3.83
CA LYS A 110 -8.27 -11.33 2.97
C LYS A 110 -8.77 -11.50 1.53
N THR A 111 -9.97 -12.02 1.35
CA THR A 111 -10.57 -12.23 0.02
C THR A 111 -10.81 -10.90 -0.69
N PHE A 112 -11.40 -9.91 -0.02
CA PHE A 112 -11.60 -8.58 -0.61
C PHE A 112 -10.30 -7.86 -0.90
N MET A 113 -9.29 -7.96 -0.02
CA MET A 113 -7.97 -7.40 -0.26
C MET A 113 -7.27 -8.04 -1.46
N LEU A 114 -7.50 -9.34 -1.71
CA LEU A 114 -6.93 -10.04 -2.87
C LEU A 114 -7.61 -9.60 -4.18
N LYS A 115 -8.95 -9.50 -4.20
CA LYS A 115 -9.71 -8.94 -5.33
C LYS A 115 -9.31 -7.48 -5.60
N ALA A 116 -9.13 -6.69 -4.54
CA ALA A 116 -8.68 -5.31 -4.68
C ALA A 116 -7.23 -5.20 -5.18
N ALA A 117 -6.36 -6.12 -4.79
CA ALA A 117 -4.98 -6.17 -5.27
C ALA A 117 -4.88 -6.53 -6.76
N SER A 118 -5.72 -7.44 -7.25
CA SER A 118 -5.76 -7.73 -8.70
C SER A 118 -6.27 -6.54 -9.50
N LEU A 119 -7.31 -5.85 -9.03
CA LEU A 119 -7.81 -4.62 -9.66
C LEU A 119 -6.73 -3.53 -9.67
N ALA A 120 -6.02 -3.34 -8.57
CA ALA A 120 -4.93 -2.37 -8.46
C ALA A 120 -3.81 -2.65 -9.45
N ALA A 121 -3.41 -3.92 -9.61
CA ALA A 121 -2.39 -4.32 -10.58
C ALA A 121 -2.82 -4.03 -12.03
N VAL A 122 -4.08 -4.31 -12.38
CA VAL A 122 -4.62 -3.96 -13.71
C VAL A 122 -4.61 -2.45 -13.94
N CYS A 123 -4.96 -1.67 -12.93
CA CYS A 123 -4.93 -0.21 -13.00
C CYS A 123 -3.50 0.32 -13.19
N GLU A 124 -2.53 -0.22 -12.43
CA GLU A 124 -1.12 0.13 -12.54
C GLU A 124 -0.54 -0.16 -13.94
N LEU A 125 -0.84 -1.33 -14.50
CA LEU A 125 -0.48 -1.67 -15.88
C LEU A 125 -1.10 -0.69 -16.89
N THR A 126 -2.36 -0.29 -16.67
CA THR A 126 -3.05 0.67 -17.53
C THR A 126 -2.39 2.05 -17.47
N VAL A 127 -2.03 2.52 -16.27
CA VAL A 127 -1.33 3.80 -16.08
C VAL A 127 0.04 3.77 -16.75
N MET A 128 0.82 2.69 -16.58
CA MET A 128 2.10 2.52 -17.29
C MET A 128 1.93 2.55 -18.81
N PHE A 129 0.92 1.85 -19.33
CA PHE A 129 0.65 1.82 -20.75
C PHE A 129 0.30 3.21 -21.31
N VAL A 130 -0.55 3.96 -20.62
CA VAL A 130 -0.92 5.33 -21.00
C VAL A 130 0.29 6.27 -20.94
N MET A 131 1.14 6.17 -19.91
CA MET A 131 2.36 6.97 -19.82
C MET A 131 3.33 6.67 -20.97
N MET A 132 3.54 5.38 -21.30
CA MET A 132 4.38 4.99 -22.43
C MET A 132 3.83 5.52 -23.76
N LEU A 133 2.52 5.41 -23.99
CA LEU A 133 1.89 5.97 -25.18
C LEU A 133 2.09 7.48 -25.27
N ALA A 134 1.90 8.21 -24.17
CA ALA A 134 2.11 9.66 -24.12
C ALA A 134 3.56 10.02 -24.48
N VAL A 135 4.54 9.30 -23.92
CA VAL A 135 5.96 9.49 -24.23
C VAL A 135 6.24 9.25 -25.71
N ILE A 136 5.72 8.17 -26.30
CA ILE A 136 5.89 7.86 -27.74
C ILE A 136 5.30 8.99 -28.61
N ILE A 137 4.07 9.42 -28.32
CA ILE A 137 3.39 10.48 -29.08
C ILE A 137 4.19 11.79 -29.01
N VAL A 138 4.63 12.18 -27.81
CA VAL A 138 5.39 13.42 -27.61
C VAL A 138 6.77 13.36 -28.29
N ASN A 139 7.46 12.23 -28.22
CA ASN A 139 8.76 12.07 -28.88
C ASN A 139 8.65 12.12 -30.40
N ASN A 140 7.65 11.43 -30.97
CA ASN A 140 7.37 11.49 -32.40
C ASN A 140 7.01 12.91 -32.85
N ALA A 141 6.20 13.63 -32.07
CA ALA A 141 5.82 15.01 -32.36
C ALA A 141 7.00 16.00 -32.28
N ARG A 142 8.00 15.71 -31.43
CA ARG A 142 9.20 16.57 -31.25
C ARG A 142 10.41 16.13 -32.08
N GLY A 143 10.30 15.05 -32.84
CA GLY A 143 11.43 14.49 -33.62
C GLY A 143 12.60 14.03 -32.74
N ILE A 144 12.32 13.64 -31.49
CA ILE A 144 13.35 13.19 -30.54
C ILE A 144 13.59 11.70 -30.77
N ASN A 145 14.76 11.36 -31.29
CA ASN A 145 15.11 9.98 -31.62
C ASN A 145 15.69 9.17 -30.45
N ASN A 146 16.09 9.84 -29.36
CA ASN A 146 16.68 9.20 -28.18
C ASN A 146 16.00 9.67 -26.89
N ILE A 147 15.50 8.72 -26.11
CA ILE A 147 14.95 8.97 -24.78
C ILE A 147 16.08 8.79 -23.77
N VAL A 148 16.48 9.87 -23.11
CA VAL A 148 17.37 9.79 -21.95
C VAL A 148 16.49 9.83 -20.70
N VAL A 149 16.53 8.76 -19.92
CA VAL A 149 15.81 8.65 -18.65
C VAL A 149 16.80 8.92 -17.53
N ASN A 150 16.52 9.94 -16.72
CA ASN A 150 17.31 10.23 -15.53
C ASN A 150 16.86 9.37 -14.34
N CYS A 151 17.75 9.15 -13.37
CA CYS A 151 17.41 8.41 -12.15
C CYS A 151 16.23 9.02 -11.40
N ASP A 152 16.16 10.35 -11.31
CA ASP A 152 15.05 11.06 -10.65
C ASP A 152 13.70 10.73 -11.31
N GLN A 153 13.66 10.70 -12.65
CA GLN A 153 12.45 10.34 -13.39
C GLN A 153 12.03 8.88 -13.15
N LEU A 154 12.98 7.96 -12.93
CA LEU A 154 12.66 6.58 -12.53
C LEU A 154 12.07 6.53 -11.13
N PHE A 155 12.62 7.29 -10.18
CA PHE A 155 12.09 7.37 -8.81
C PHE A 155 10.69 7.98 -8.78
N ASP A 156 10.46 9.08 -9.47
CA ASP A 156 9.16 9.75 -9.54
C ASP A 156 8.09 8.82 -10.16
N THR A 157 8.46 8.10 -11.22
CA THR A 157 7.57 7.13 -11.87
C THR A 157 7.28 5.95 -10.95
N ALA A 158 8.28 5.41 -10.25
CA ALA A 158 8.08 4.32 -9.30
C ALA A 158 7.21 4.75 -8.11
N SER A 159 7.42 5.97 -7.61
CA SER A 159 6.61 6.56 -6.54
C SER A 159 5.15 6.73 -6.97
N LEU A 160 4.93 7.23 -8.19
CA LEU A 160 3.60 7.36 -8.78
C LEU A 160 2.89 6.00 -8.86
N LEU A 161 3.56 4.97 -9.41
CA LEU A 161 2.99 3.64 -9.56
C LEU A 161 2.65 3.01 -8.21
N LEU A 162 3.55 3.14 -7.22
CA LEU A 162 3.29 2.69 -5.86
C LEU A 162 2.10 3.42 -5.22
N GLY A 163 2.03 4.74 -5.38
CA GLY A 163 0.93 5.58 -4.92
C GLY A 163 -0.41 5.15 -5.53
N VAL A 164 -0.44 4.95 -6.86
CA VAL A 164 -1.63 4.48 -7.60
C VAL A 164 -2.04 3.09 -7.10
N TYR A 165 -1.10 2.15 -7.00
CA TYR A 165 -1.38 0.81 -6.52
C TYR A 165 -2.01 0.83 -5.13
N MET A 166 -1.42 1.57 -4.19
CA MET A 166 -1.94 1.71 -2.83
C MET A 166 -3.33 2.34 -2.83
N THR A 167 -3.51 3.44 -3.57
CA THR A 167 -4.78 4.17 -3.65
C THR A 167 -5.89 3.28 -4.19
N VAL A 168 -5.65 2.60 -5.31
CA VAL A 168 -6.64 1.74 -5.96
C VAL A 168 -6.93 0.51 -5.10
N ARG A 169 -5.91 -0.13 -4.54
CA ARG A 169 -6.09 -1.31 -3.69
C ARG A 169 -6.95 -1.00 -2.46
N TYR A 170 -6.60 0.04 -1.71
CA TYR A 170 -7.33 0.34 -0.48
C TYR A 170 -8.68 1.02 -0.75
N GLY A 171 -8.80 1.79 -1.83
CA GLY A 171 -10.07 2.34 -2.30
C GLY A 171 -11.04 1.24 -2.74
N ALA A 172 -10.56 0.29 -3.55
CA ALA A 172 -11.36 -0.86 -4.00
C ALA A 172 -11.74 -1.78 -2.84
N TYR A 173 -10.84 -2.02 -1.88
CA TYR A 173 -11.19 -2.76 -0.66
C TYR A 173 -12.32 -2.08 0.10
N LEU A 174 -12.20 -0.77 0.37
CA LEU A 174 -13.25 -0.01 1.07
C LEU A 174 -14.56 0.06 0.30
N TRP A 175 -14.51 -0.06 -1.03
CA TRP A 175 -15.69 -0.16 -1.89
C TRP A 175 -16.35 -1.55 -1.80
N LEU A 176 -15.57 -2.62 -1.95
CA LEU A 176 -16.04 -4.01 -1.86
C LEU A 176 -16.60 -4.32 -0.47
N ASP A 177 -15.99 -3.79 0.58
CA ASP A 177 -16.44 -3.91 1.98
C ASP A 177 -17.71 -3.09 2.30
N ARG A 178 -18.16 -2.24 1.37
CA ARG A 178 -19.47 -1.56 1.41
C ARG A 178 -20.53 -2.22 0.52
N ALA A 179 -20.13 -3.06 -0.44
CA ALA A 179 -21.09 -3.80 -1.24
C ALA A 179 -21.83 -4.77 -0.31
N PRO A 180 -23.18 -4.70 -0.21
CA PRO A 180 -23.92 -5.72 0.53
C PRO A 180 -23.57 -7.08 -0.09
N ALA A 181 -23.45 -8.10 0.75
CA ALA A 181 -23.14 -9.48 0.36
C ALA A 181 -24.27 -10.11 -0.48
N CYS A 182 -24.54 -9.55 -1.66
CA CYS A 182 -25.65 -9.87 -2.55
C CYS A 182 -25.18 -10.36 -3.93
N GLU A 183 -23.88 -10.59 -4.12
CA GLU A 183 -23.32 -11.11 -5.39
C GLU A 183 -22.60 -12.44 -5.20
N GLU A 184 -23.10 -13.29 -4.30
CA GLU A 184 -22.84 -14.73 -4.32
C GLU A 184 -24.18 -15.46 -4.54
N GLU A 185 -24.72 -15.34 -5.76
CA GLU A 185 -25.65 -16.31 -6.38
C GLU A 185 -25.03 -16.83 -7.68
#